data_AF-A0A2C6KB00-F1
#
_entry.id   AF-A0A2C6KB00-F1
#
_cell.length_a   1.000
_cell.length_b   1.000
_cell.length_c   1.000
_cell.angle_alpha   90.00
_cell.angle_beta   90.00
_cell.angle_gamma   90.00
#
_symmetry.space_group_name_H-M   'P 1'
#
loop_
_entity.id
_entity.type
_entity.pdbx_description
1 polymer ?
#
loop_
_entity_poly.entity_id
_entity_poly.type
_entity_poly.pdbx_seq_one_letter_code
_entity_poly.pdbx_strand_id
1 'polypeptide(L)'
;MNPGYAGRAELPDNLKLLFRPISMVVPDYVSIAEILLFSEGFAEAKRLAEKLIKFYRLCSEQQQHYDFGLRSVKTVLLLAGELRRQSPHLSEEHLLIKAI
;
A
#
# COMPACT_ATOMS: atom_id res chain seq x y z
N MET A 1 -16.25 -4.21 11.75
CA MET A 1 -15.22 -4.76 12.65
C MET A 1 -14.52 -5.89 11.93
N ASN A 2 -13.21 -6.12 12.15
CA ASN A 2 -12.55 -7.33 11.64
C ASN A 2 -13.03 -8.54 12.45
N PRO A 3 -13.82 -9.44 11.87
CA PRO A 3 -14.26 -10.65 12.56
C PRO A 3 -13.05 -11.48 12.99
N GLY A 4 -13.07 -12.04 14.19
CA GLY A 4 -11.99 -12.89 14.69
C GLY A 4 -10.69 -12.17 15.06
N TYR A 5 -10.65 -10.83 15.09
CA TYR A 5 -9.47 -10.11 15.59
C TYR A 5 -9.35 -10.29 17.10
N ALA A 6 -8.29 -10.95 17.55
CA ALA A 6 -8.06 -11.26 18.96
C ALA A 6 -8.13 -10.00 19.84
N GLY A 7 -8.79 -10.11 21.00
CA GLY A 7 -8.93 -9.02 21.96
C GLY A 7 -10.04 -8.01 21.67
N ARG A 8 -10.95 -8.27 20.72
CA ARG A 8 -12.16 -7.46 20.50
C ARG A 8 -13.42 -8.28 20.81
N ALA A 9 -14.35 -7.67 21.54
CA ALA A 9 -15.68 -8.24 21.74
C ALA A 9 -16.52 -8.08 20.47
N GLU A 10 -17.34 -9.08 20.17
CA GLU A 10 -18.31 -8.96 19.09
C GLU A 10 -19.41 -7.97 19.43
N LEU A 11 -19.98 -7.36 18.41
CA LEU A 11 -21.13 -6.49 18.56
C LEU A 11 -22.37 -7.32 18.97
N PRO A 12 -23.19 -6.87 19.94
CA PRO A 12 -24.45 -7.51 20.29
C PRO A 12 -25.40 -7.63 19.09
N ASP A 13 -26.21 -8.69 19.07
CA ASP A 13 -27.07 -9.01 17.90
C ASP A 13 -28.13 -7.94 17.64
N ASN A 14 -28.70 -7.33 18.68
CA ASN A 14 -29.63 -6.21 18.55
C ASN A 14 -29.02 -4.99 17.85
N LEU A 15 -27.72 -4.75 18.04
CA LEU A 15 -27.00 -3.67 17.36
C LEU A 15 -26.54 -4.09 15.97
N LYS A 16 -26.13 -5.35 15.75
CA LYS A 16 -25.79 -5.88 14.41
C LYS A 16 -26.94 -5.69 13.42
N LEU A 17 -28.19 -5.87 13.87
CA LEU A 17 -29.39 -5.68 13.05
C LEU A 17 -29.59 -4.24 12.54
N LEU A 18 -29.02 -3.24 13.21
CA LEU A 18 -29.14 -1.83 12.81
C LEU A 18 -28.20 -1.45 11.66
N PHE A 19 -27.24 -2.32 11.29
CA PHE A 19 -26.22 -2.04 10.30
C PHE A 19 -26.24 -3.03 9.14
N ARG A 20 -25.83 -2.56 7.95
CA ARG A 20 -25.52 -3.43 6.81
C ARG A 20 -24.07 -3.89 6.92
N PRO A 21 -23.78 -5.20 6.80
CA PRO A 21 -22.40 -5.68 6.80
C PRO A 21 -21.69 -5.23 5.52
N ILE A 22 -20.48 -4.71 5.67
CA ILE A 22 -19.58 -4.33 4.57
C ILE A 22 -18.19 -4.91 4.88
N SER A 23 -17.56 -5.51 3.88
CA SER A 23 -16.25 -6.15 4.00
C SER A 23 -15.23 -5.43 3.12
N MET A 24 -14.16 -4.90 3.73
CA MET A 24 -13.04 -4.24 3.05
C MET A 24 -11.77 -5.10 3.20
N VAL A 25 -11.82 -6.34 2.74
CA VAL A 25 -10.77 -7.36 3.00
C VAL A 25 -9.54 -7.17 2.11
N VAL A 26 -9.75 -6.83 0.84
CA VAL A 26 -8.67 -6.75 -0.15
C VAL A 26 -8.69 -5.36 -0.79
N PRO A 27 -7.75 -4.47 -0.44
CA PRO A 27 -7.58 -3.22 -1.17
C PRO A 27 -6.86 -3.47 -2.50
N ASP A 28 -7.05 -2.57 -3.46
CA ASP A 28 -6.28 -2.56 -4.70
C ASP A 28 -4.95 -1.82 -4.49
N TYR A 29 -3.88 -2.59 -4.28
CA TYR A 29 -2.54 -2.06 -4.03
C TYR A 29 -1.97 -1.29 -5.23
N VAL A 30 -2.26 -1.73 -6.46
CA VAL A 30 -1.69 -1.12 -7.67
C VAL A 30 -2.31 0.25 -7.89
N SER A 31 -3.65 0.32 -7.84
CA SER A 31 -4.37 1.59 -7.99
C SER A 31 -3.99 2.60 -6.91
N ILE A 32 -3.84 2.15 -5.66
CA ILE A 32 -3.41 3.04 -4.56
C ILE A 32 -1.97 3.53 -4.79
N ALA A 33 -1.05 2.65 -5.18
CA ALA A 33 0.33 3.02 -5.43
C ALA A 33 0.48 3.95 -6.64
N GLU A 34 -0.27 3.72 -7.71
CA GLU A 34 -0.32 4.58 -8.90
C GLU A 34 -0.78 5.99 -8.54
N ILE A 35 -1.89 6.14 -7.81
CA ILE A 35 -2.41 7.45 -7.40
C ILE A 35 -1.40 8.19 -6.52
N LEU A 36 -0.75 7.49 -5.59
CA LEU A 36 0.26 8.08 -4.71
C LEU A 36 1.49 8.55 -5.51
N LEU A 37 2.07 7.70 -6.36
CA LEU A 37 3.19 8.08 -7.22
C LEU A 37 2.84 9.24 -8.14
N PHE A 38 1.65 9.22 -8.74
CA PHE A 38 1.16 10.29 -9.59
C PHE A 38 1.02 11.60 -8.80
N SER A 39 0.56 11.56 -7.55
CA SER A 39 0.46 12.74 -6.68
C SER A 39 1.83 13.31 -6.27
N GLU A 40 2.86 12.46 -6.18
CA GLU A 40 4.27 12.88 -6.02
C GLU A 40 4.90 13.32 -7.37
N GLY A 41 4.09 13.27 -8.43
CA GLY A 41 4.30 13.79 -9.77
C GLY A 41 4.94 12.82 -10.75
N PHE A 42 5.15 11.55 -10.39
CA PHE A 42 5.78 10.56 -11.28
C PHE A 42 4.98 10.41 -12.57
N ALA A 43 5.64 10.51 -13.72
CA ALA A 43 5.00 10.38 -15.03
C ALA A 43 4.73 8.90 -15.37
N GLU A 44 5.63 8.00 -14.99
CA GLU A 44 5.54 6.56 -15.23
C GLU A 44 4.83 5.82 -14.08
N ALA A 45 3.99 6.52 -13.31
CA ALA A 45 3.40 6.06 -12.05
C ALA A 45 2.74 4.67 -12.16
N LYS A 46 1.92 4.44 -13.19
CA LYS A 46 1.24 3.15 -13.43
C LYS A 46 2.24 2.00 -13.59
N ARG A 47 3.21 2.18 -14.48
CA ARG A 47 4.22 1.15 -14.79
C ARG A 47 5.09 0.83 -13.57
N LEU A 48 5.44 1.86 -12.80
CA LEU A 48 6.24 1.72 -11.58
C LEU A 48 5.45 1.06 -10.45
N ALA A 49 4.18 1.44 -10.25
CA ALA A 49 3.29 0.85 -9.26
C ALA A 49 3.11 -0.67 -9.50
N GLU A 50 2.84 -1.08 -10.74
CA GLU A 50 2.70 -2.50 -11.07
C GLU A 50 3.97 -3.31 -10.75
N LYS A 51 5.15 -2.76 -11.07
CA LYS A 51 6.44 -3.40 -10.74
C LYS A 51 6.66 -3.50 -9.24
N LEU A 52 6.43 -2.40 -8.51
CA LEU A 52 6.61 -2.34 -7.06
C LEU A 52 5.71 -3.34 -6.34
N ILE A 53 4.41 -3.35 -6.66
CA ILE A 53 3.45 -4.24 -5.99
C ILE A 53 3.73 -5.71 -6.32
N LYS A 54 4.16 -6.04 -7.56
CA LYS A 54 4.62 -7.39 -7.89
C LYS A 54 5.83 -7.81 -7.06
N PHE A 55 6.80 -6.91 -6.89
CA PHE A 55 7.97 -7.14 -6.03
C PHE A 55 7.57 -7.37 -4.57
N TYR A 56 6.74 -6.50 -3.99
CA TYR A 56 6.26 -6.63 -2.61
C TYR A 56 5.49 -7.93 -2.36
N ARG A 57 4.64 -8.34 -3.32
CA ARG A 57 3.93 -9.62 -3.24
C ARG A 57 4.92 -10.79 -3.18
N LEU A 58 5.92 -10.81 -4.06
CA LEU A 58 6.94 -11.87 -4.07
C LEU A 58 7.73 -11.89 -2.75
N CYS A 59 8.13 -10.72 -2.23
CA CYS A 59 8.82 -10.64 -0.95
C CYS A 59 7.96 -11.12 0.21
N SER A 60 6.67 -10.81 0.22
CA SER A 60 5.72 -11.29 1.23
C SER A 60 5.57 -12.81 1.24
N GLU A 61 5.71 -13.47 0.09
CA GLU A 61 5.65 -14.93 0.00
C GLU A 61 6.93 -15.57 0.53
N GLN A 62 8.09 -14.96 0.25
CA GLN A 62 9.40 -15.48 0.63
C GLN A 62 9.84 -15.13 2.06
N GLN A 63 9.36 -14.02 2.63
CA GLN A 63 9.85 -13.46 3.90
C GLN A 63 8.71 -13.16 4.86
N GLN A 64 8.17 -14.20 5.49
CA GLN A 64 6.99 -14.12 6.37
C GLN A 64 7.17 -13.29 7.65
N HIS A 65 8.42 -12.96 8.01
CA HIS A 65 8.73 -12.21 9.24
C HIS A 65 8.77 -10.68 9.04
N TYR A 66 8.70 -10.18 7.81
CA TYR A 66 8.66 -8.75 7.51
C TYR A 66 7.25 -8.28 7.11
N ASP A 67 6.96 -7.01 7.38
CA ASP A 67 5.70 -6.37 7.00
C ASP A 67 5.80 -5.76 5.58
N PHE A 68 5.19 -6.44 4.62
CA PHE A 68 5.00 -5.97 3.25
C PHE A 68 3.59 -5.42 2.99
N GLY A 69 2.83 -5.13 4.05
CA GLY A 69 1.49 -4.60 3.96
C GLY A 69 1.44 -3.16 3.40
N LEU A 70 0.24 -2.71 3.08
CA LEU A 70 0.00 -1.41 2.43
C LEU A 70 0.58 -0.21 3.19
N ARG A 71 0.69 -0.31 4.53
CA ARG A 71 1.31 0.74 5.35
C ARG A 71 2.80 0.89 5.04
N SER A 72 3.52 -0.22 4.92
CA SER A 72 4.94 -0.25 4.55
C SER A 72 5.14 0.32 3.14
N VAL A 73 4.30 -0.12 2.19
CA VAL A 73 4.30 0.39 0.80
C VAL A 73 4.08 1.90 0.78
N LYS A 74 3.11 2.43 1.52
CA LYS A 74 2.83 3.88 1.56
C LYS A 74 4.05 4.69 2.00
N THR A 75 4.80 4.23 2.99
CA THR A 75 6.00 4.92 3.47
C THR A 75 7.07 5.03 2.37
N VAL A 76 7.32 3.94 1.64
CA VAL A 76 8.27 3.92 0.51
C VAL A 76 7.84 4.87 -0.61
N LEU A 77 6.55 4.90 -0.94
CA LEU A 77 6.02 5.79 -1.97
C LEU A 77 6.19 7.28 -1.62
N LEU A 78 5.93 7.64 -0.35
CA LEU A 78 6.13 9.01 0.13
C LEU A 78 7.62 9.40 0.11
N LEU A 79 8.51 8.49 0.51
CA LEU A 79 9.95 8.71 0.45
C LEU A 79 10.44 8.88 -1.01
N ALA A 80 9.93 8.09 -1.95
CA ALA A 80 10.24 8.25 -3.37
C ALA A 80 9.84 9.65 -3.89
N GLY A 81 8.70 10.17 -3.44
CA GLY A 81 8.27 11.54 -3.73
C GLY A 81 9.19 12.60 -3.14
N GLU A 82 9.68 12.41 -1.92
CA GLU A 82 10.67 13.29 -1.32
C GLU A 82 11.99 13.29 -2.10
N LEU A 83 12.50 12.11 -2.45
CA LEU A 83 13.72 11.97 -3.25
C LEU A 83 13.58 12.61 -4.62
N ARG A 84 12.39 12.56 -5.22
CA ARG A 84 12.10 13.22 -6.50
C ARG A 84 12.18 14.74 -6.39
N ARG A 85 11.68 15.34 -5.32
CA ARG A 85 11.83 16.79 -5.06
C ARG A 85 13.28 17.19 -4.87
N GLN A 86 14.06 16.35 -4.19
CA GLN A 86 15.48 16.60 -3.96
C GLN A 86 16.33 16.42 -5.23
N SER A 87 15.92 15.53 -6.13
CA SER A 87 16.69 15.15 -7.32
C SER A 87 15.82 15.04 -8.59
N PRO A 88 15.35 16.17 -9.17
CA PRO A 88 14.38 16.18 -10.27
C PRO A 88 14.90 15.58 -11.59
N HIS A 89 16.22 15.52 -11.77
CA HIS A 89 16.85 15.05 -13.00
C HIS A 89 17.14 13.54 -13.02
N LEU A 90 16.95 12.86 -11.89
CA LEU A 90 17.16 11.42 -11.82
C LEU A 90 15.99 10.65 -12.45
N SER A 91 16.31 9.48 -13.00
CA SER A 91 15.30 8.56 -13.52
C SER A 91 14.35 8.11 -12.41
N GLU A 92 13.05 8.11 -12.71
CA GLU A 92 12.00 7.73 -11.77
C GLU A 92 12.16 6.28 -11.25
N GLU A 93 12.67 5.37 -12.08
CA GLU A 93 13.00 4.01 -11.64
C GLU A 93 14.10 4.00 -10.58
N HIS A 94 15.16 4.79 -10.77
CA HIS A 94 16.26 4.88 -9.81
C HIS A 94 15.82 5.51 -8.50
N LEU A 95 14.97 6.54 -8.56
CA LEU A 95 14.39 7.17 -7.37
C LEU A 95 13.54 6.18 -6.56
N LEU A 96 12.72 5.37 -7.24
CA LEU A 96 11.91 4.36 -6.59
C LEU A 96 12.76 3.25 -5.95
N ILE A 97 13.79 2.76 -6.65
CA ILE A 97 14.71 1.76 -6.10
C ILE A 97 15.45 2.30 -4.88
N LYS A 98 15.85 3.57 -4.90
CA LYS A 98 16.53 4.22 -3.76
C LYS A 98 15.61 4.36 -2.53
N ALA A 99 14.30 4.33 -2.71
CA ALA A 99 13.33 4.44 -1.62
C ALA A 99 12.99 3.09 -0.96
N ILE A 100 13.28 1.97 -1.62
CA ILE A 100 13.06 0.60 -1.13
C ILE A 100 14.24 0.17 -0.25
#